data_AF-A0A529WLF4-F1
#
_entry.id   AF-A0A529WLF4-F1
#
_cell.length_a   1.000
_cell.length_b   1.000
_cell.length_c   1.000
_cell.angle_alpha   90.00
_cell.angle_beta   90.00
_cell.angle_gamma   90.00
#
_symmetry.space_group_name_H-M   'P 1'
#
loop_
_entity.id
_entity.type
_entity.pdbx_description
1 polymer ?
#
loop_
_entity_poly.entity_id
_entity_poly.type
_entity_poly.pdbx_seq_one_letter_code
_entity_poly.pdbx_strand_id
1 'polypeptide(L)'
;ILIGQDTDAITTPDELGFGWAVSKKKPFFVGKRSIEMRARLGQTRKLVGLQFPAGARNIPGESCLVLRNGAPVGQITSVGYSPSLERHIALAYVHVDDQAEGSRVTVKCRDGELVEVPVVAHAFFDPTNARQEI
;
A
#
# COMPACT_ATOMS: atom_id res chain seq x y z
N ILE A 1 8.51 0.61 -1.93
CA ILE A 1 8.36 -0.86 -1.90
C ILE A 1 9.67 -1.48 -1.45
N LEU A 2 9.65 -2.12 -0.30
CA LEU A 2 10.76 -2.80 0.35
C LEU A 2 10.55 -4.32 0.21
N ILE A 3 11.49 -5.00 -0.47
CA ILE A 3 11.40 -6.46 -0.67
C ILE A 3 11.58 -7.17 0.67
N GLY A 4 10.68 -8.10 0.98
CA GLY A 4 10.64 -8.84 2.25
C GLY A 4 9.79 -8.18 3.34
N GLN A 5 9.42 -6.91 3.16
CA GLN A 5 8.56 -6.17 4.10
C GLN A 5 7.21 -5.79 3.47
N ASP A 6 7.22 -5.13 2.31
CA ASP A 6 6.00 -4.82 1.56
C ASP A 6 5.58 -5.99 0.65
N THR A 7 6.51 -6.90 0.35
CA THR A 7 6.30 -8.06 -0.52
C THR A 7 6.74 -9.36 0.15
N ASP A 8 5.98 -10.43 -0.06
CA ASP A 8 6.32 -11.78 0.38
C ASP A 8 6.20 -12.80 -0.78
N ALA A 9 6.31 -14.10 -0.46
CA ALA A 9 6.20 -15.18 -1.44
C ALA A 9 4.79 -15.31 -2.07
N ILE A 10 3.78 -14.64 -1.53
CA ILE A 10 2.40 -14.66 -2.01
C ILE A 10 1.93 -13.32 -2.55
N THR A 11 2.70 -12.24 -2.46
CA THR A 11 2.40 -10.96 -3.11
C THR A 11 2.47 -11.08 -4.64
N THR A 12 1.52 -10.45 -5.32
CA THR A 12 1.47 -10.34 -6.78
C THR A 12 1.72 -8.90 -7.26
N PRO A 13 2.25 -8.71 -8.48
CA PRO A 13 2.47 -7.37 -9.02
C PRO A 13 1.20 -6.52 -9.08
N ASP A 14 0.05 -7.14 -9.33
CA ASP A 14 -1.20 -6.40 -9.41
C ASP A 14 -1.65 -5.88 -8.04
N GLU A 15 -1.44 -6.61 -6.94
CA GLU A 15 -1.67 -6.11 -5.57
C GLU A 15 -0.81 -4.87 -5.26
N LEU A 16 0.40 -4.79 -5.83
CA LEU A 16 1.33 -3.67 -5.66
C LEU A 16 1.03 -2.48 -6.60
N GLY A 17 0.08 -2.62 -7.52
CA GLY A 17 -0.11 -1.63 -8.60
C GLY A 17 1.01 -1.64 -9.66
N PHE A 18 1.83 -2.69 -9.70
CA PHE A 18 2.98 -2.84 -10.59
C PHE A 18 2.64 -3.63 -11.86
N GLY A 19 1.35 -3.69 -12.25
CA GLY A 19 0.92 -4.33 -13.48
C GLY A 19 1.60 -3.76 -14.74
N TRP A 20 2.05 -2.50 -14.69
CA TRP A 20 2.82 -1.85 -15.76
C TRP A 20 4.21 -2.47 -15.96
N ALA A 21 4.80 -3.05 -14.91
CA ALA A 21 6.13 -3.67 -14.96
C ALA A 21 6.10 -5.11 -15.52
N VAL A 22 4.92 -5.71 -15.68
CA VAL A 22 4.75 -7.07 -16.19
C VAL A 22 4.50 -7.04 -17.70
N SER A 23 5.44 -7.60 -18.48
CA SER A 23 5.30 -7.67 -19.93
C SER A 23 4.17 -8.62 -20.36
N LYS A 24 3.13 -8.05 -21.00
CA LYS A 24 2.04 -8.82 -21.62
C LYS A 24 2.43 -9.46 -22.97
N LYS A 25 3.50 -8.96 -23.59
CA LYS A 25 3.95 -9.38 -24.93
C LYS A 25 4.95 -10.53 -24.88
N LYS A 26 5.67 -10.71 -23.77
CA LYS A 26 6.68 -11.76 -23.65
C LYS A 26 6.00 -13.13 -23.69
N PRO A 27 6.38 -14.05 -24.59
CA PRO A 27 5.73 -15.35 -24.70
C PRO A 27 5.88 -16.17 -23.41
N PHE A 28 7.05 -16.08 -22.75
CA PHE A 28 7.34 -16.80 -21.51
C PHE A 28 8.20 -16.00 -20.53
N PHE A 29 7.91 -16.12 -19.23
CA PHE A 29 8.80 -15.79 -18.12
C PHE A 29 8.43 -16.61 -16.89
N VAL A 30 9.38 -16.80 -15.97
CA VAL A 30 9.15 -17.50 -14.71
C VAL A 30 8.05 -16.78 -13.92
N GLY A 31 6.99 -17.50 -13.55
CA GLY A 31 5.84 -16.95 -12.82
C GLY A 31 4.69 -16.42 -13.69
N LYS A 32 4.83 -16.37 -15.04
CA LYS A 32 3.78 -15.86 -15.95
C LYS A 32 2.42 -16.50 -15.71
N ARG A 33 2.37 -17.84 -15.75
CA ARG A 33 1.13 -18.61 -15.54
C ARG A 33 0.53 -18.34 -14.16
N SER A 34 1.35 -18.23 -13.11
CA SER A 34 0.87 -17.99 -11.74
C SER A 34 0.22 -16.62 -11.60
N ILE A 35 0.84 -15.57 -12.18
CA ILE A 35 0.28 -14.21 -12.17
C ILE A 35 -1.02 -14.17 -12.97
N GLU A 36 -1.05 -14.77 -14.18
CA GLU A 36 -2.26 -14.83 -15.00
C GLU A 36 -3.41 -15.57 -14.32
N MET A 37 -3.12 -16.68 -13.63
CA MET A 37 -4.14 -17.42 -12.86
C MET A 37 -4.67 -16.60 -11.70
N ARG A 38 -3.79 -15.93 -10.93
CA ARG A 38 -4.21 -15.08 -9.80
C ARG A 38 -5.01 -13.87 -10.24
N ALA A 39 -4.64 -13.23 -11.35
CA ALA A 39 -5.41 -12.12 -11.91
C ALA A 39 -6.86 -12.52 -12.22
N ARG A 40 -7.12 -13.77 -12.64
CA ARG A 40 -8.48 -14.28 -12.88
C ARG A 40 -9.29 -14.54 -11.61
N LEU A 41 -8.64 -14.79 -10.48
CA LEU A 41 -9.33 -14.99 -9.19
C LEU A 41 -9.81 -13.67 -8.58
N GLY A 42 -9.27 -12.54 -9.03
CA GLY A 42 -9.51 -11.23 -8.44
C GLY A 42 -8.60 -10.95 -7.25
N GLN A 43 -8.47 -9.67 -6.91
CA GLN A 43 -7.72 -9.22 -5.75
C GLN A 43 -8.66 -9.08 -4.56
N THR A 44 -8.22 -9.55 -3.39
CA THR A 44 -8.92 -9.33 -2.11
C THR A 44 -8.29 -8.19 -1.31
N ARG A 45 -7.03 -7.86 -1.60
CA ARG A 45 -6.27 -6.78 -0.97
C ARG A 45 -5.47 -5.98 -1.99
N LYS A 46 -5.10 -4.77 -1.61
CA LYS A 46 -4.25 -3.87 -2.38
C LYS A 46 -3.23 -3.21 -1.47
N LEU A 47 -1.99 -3.06 -1.94
CA LEU A 47 -1.03 -2.18 -1.27
C LEU A 47 -1.31 -0.74 -1.69
N VAL A 48 -1.42 0.15 -0.71
CA VAL A 48 -1.70 1.57 -0.93
C VAL A 48 -0.81 2.45 -0.08
N GLY A 49 -0.72 3.73 -0.43
CA GLY A 49 -0.13 4.76 0.42
C GLY A 49 -1.13 5.28 1.45
N LEU A 50 -0.64 5.58 2.64
CA LEU A 50 -1.37 6.26 3.71
C LEU A 50 -0.60 7.51 4.11
N GLN A 51 -1.32 8.61 4.31
CA GLN A 51 -0.71 9.89 4.72
C GLN A 51 -1.33 10.39 6.01
N PHE A 52 -0.50 10.60 7.02
CA PHE A 52 -0.94 11.09 8.32
C PHE A 52 -1.00 12.62 8.35
N PRO A 53 -1.88 13.22 9.17
CA PRO A 53 -1.86 14.66 9.42
C PRO A 53 -0.50 15.14 9.93
N ALA A 54 -0.11 16.37 9.57
CA ALA A 54 1.07 16.99 10.13
C ALA A 54 0.94 17.12 11.66
N GLY A 55 2.00 16.80 12.40
CA GLY A 55 1.98 16.81 13.86
C GLY A 55 1.13 15.71 14.52
N ALA A 56 0.68 14.69 13.77
CA ALA A 56 0.00 13.53 14.35
C ALA A 56 0.88 12.86 15.42
N ARG A 57 0.32 12.68 16.62
CA ARG A 57 1.04 12.19 17.79
C ARG A 57 1.08 10.67 17.88
N ASN A 58 -0.02 10.02 17.48
CA ASN A 58 -0.08 8.57 17.43
C ASN A 58 0.08 8.09 15.99
N ILE A 59 1.26 7.53 15.70
CA ILE A 59 1.59 6.97 14.40
C ILE A 59 1.64 5.45 14.56
N PRO A 60 0.80 4.71 13.83
CA PRO A 60 0.81 3.26 13.87
C PRO A 60 2.16 2.74 13.34
N GLY A 61 2.70 1.75 14.04
CA GLY A 61 3.93 1.07 13.63
C GLY A 61 3.68 0.01 12.55
N GLU A 62 4.77 -0.59 12.08
CA GLU A 62 4.71 -1.80 11.25
C GLU A 62 3.86 -2.90 11.91
N SER A 63 3.16 -3.68 11.08
CA SER A 63 2.22 -4.74 11.46
C SER A 63 0.98 -4.28 12.24
N CYS A 64 0.76 -2.97 12.40
CA CYS A 64 -0.51 -2.46 12.93
C CYS A 64 -1.66 -2.79 11.97
N LEU A 65 -2.80 -3.19 12.53
CA LEU A 65 -3.93 -3.71 11.76
C LEU A 65 -4.69 -2.58 11.06
N VAL A 66 -5.02 -2.80 9.79
CA VAL A 66 -6.05 -2.03 9.07
C VAL A 66 -7.38 -2.72 9.29
N LEU A 67 -8.38 -1.95 9.72
CA LEU A 67 -9.71 -2.44 10.06
C LEU A 67 -10.75 -1.95 9.07
N ARG A 68 -11.71 -2.81 8.75
CA ARG A 68 -12.96 -2.49 8.04
C ARG A 68 -14.12 -3.02 8.88
N ASN A 69 -15.05 -2.13 9.26
CA ASN A 69 -16.17 -2.48 10.13
C ASN A 69 -15.74 -3.20 11.43
N GLY A 70 -14.61 -2.78 12.02
CA GLY A 70 -14.04 -3.37 13.23
C GLY A 70 -13.29 -4.70 13.04
N ALA A 71 -13.30 -5.29 11.85
CA ALA A 71 -12.58 -6.52 11.54
C ALA A 71 -11.25 -6.24 10.82
N PRO A 72 -10.17 -6.99 11.11
CA PRO A 72 -8.89 -6.82 10.43
C PRO A 72 -8.98 -7.27 8.96
N VAL A 73 -8.61 -6.38 8.04
CA VAL A 73 -8.60 -6.64 6.59
C VAL A 73 -7.22 -6.44 5.97
N GLY A 74 -6.25 -5.98 6.74
CA GLY A 74 -4.89 -5.77 6.28
C GLY A 74 -4.01 -5.21 7.38
N GLN A 75 -2.86 -4.65 7.00
CA GLN A 75 -1.87 -4.17 7.95
C GLN A 75 -0.95 -3.13 7.31
N ILE A 76 -0.36 -2.28 8.15
CA ILE A 76 0.77 -1.44 7.77
C ILE A 76 1.99 -2.32 7.53
N THR A 77 2.64 -2.12 6.39
CA THR A 77 3.87 -2.82 6.01
C THR A 77 5.11 -2.00 6.35
N SER A 78 5.12 -0.72 5.99
CA SER A 78 6.22 0.21 6.24
C SER A 78 5.69 1.58 6.64
N VAL A 79 6.39 2.27 7.53
CA VAL A 79 6.01 3.60 8.01
C VAL A 79 7.27 4.43 8.29
N GLY A 80 7.22 5.72 7.98
CA GLY A 80 8.34 6.62 8.21
C GLY A 80 7.93 8.09 8.16
N TYR A 81 8.75 8.95 8.77
CA TYR A 81 8.61 10.39 8.64
C TYR A 81 9.24 10.87 7.34
N SER A 82 8.52 11.68 6.56
CA SER A 82 9.02 12.33 5.36
C SER A 82 9.39 13.78 5.68
N PRO A 83 10.69 14.16 5.69
CA PRO A 83 11.10 15.55 5.91
C PRO A 83 10.58 16.50 4.83
N SER A 84 10.49 16.05 3.57
CA SER A 84 10.00 16.88 2.47
C SER A 84 8.50 17.18 2.52
N LEU A 85 7.73 16.32 3.19
CA LEU A 85 6.28 16.49 3.35
C LEU A 85 5.87 16.94 4.76
N GLU A 86 6.84 17.00 5.68
CA GLU A 86 6.68 17.32 7.10
C GLU A 86 5.59 16.49 7.80
N ARG A 87 5.50 15.20 7.46
CA ARG A 87 4.49 14.27 7.99
C ARG A 87 4.93 12.82 7.88
N HIS A 88 4.25 11.96 8.62
CA HIS A 88 4.41 10.51 8.47
C HIS A 88 3.65 10.02 7.24
N ILE A 89 4.25 9.02 6.58
CA ILE A 89 3.69 8.27 5.46
C ILE A 89 3.85 6.78 5.75
N ALA A 90 2.93 5.98 5.25
CA ALA A 90 2.99 4.53 5.38
C ALA A 90 2.54 3.84 4.11
N LEU A 91 2.98 2.60 3.93
CA LEU A 91 2.35 1.65 3.03
C LEU A 91 1.54 0.65 3.86
N ALA A 92 0.40 0.25 3.32
CA ALA A 92 -0.46 -0.72 3.97
C ALA A 92 -1.20 -1.58 2.96
N TYR A 93 -1.41 -2.84 3.30
CA TYR A 93 -2.42 -3.64 2.62
C TYR A 93 -3.79 -3.27 3.18
N VAL A 94 -4.73 -2.99 2.28
CA VAL A 94 -6.14 -2.68 2.59
C VAL A 94 -7.05 -3.61 1.82
N HIS A 95 -8.32 -3.71 2.21
CA HIS A 95 -9.31 -4.42 1.41
C HIS A 95 -9.46 -3.76 0.03
N VAL A 96 -9.67 -4.54 -1.03
CA VAL A 96 -9.74 -4.02 -2.42
C VAL A 96 -10.78 -2.92 -2.60
N ASP A 97 -11.92 -2.99 -1.91
CA ASP A 97 -12.97 -1.96 -1.97
C ASP A 97 -12.55 -0.61 -1.37
N ASP A 98 -11.56 -0.60 -0.48
CA ASP A 98 -11.09 0.59 0.23
C ASP A 98 -9.78 1.13 -0.41
N GLN A 99 -9.42 0.67 -1.61
CA GLN A 99 -8.14 1.01 -2.25
C GLN A 99 -8.12 2.37 -2.96
N ALA A 100 -9.28 2.96 -3.22
CA ALA A 100 -9.38 4.18 -4.02
C ALA A 100 -8.70 5.37 -3.32
N GLU A 101 -7.96 6.18 -4.06
CA GLU A 101 -7.41 7.43 -3.54
C GLU A 101 -8.52 8.34 -2.99
N GLY A 102 -8.28 8.94 -1.83
CA GLY A 102 -9.27 9.76 -1.12
C GLY A 102 -10.23 8.98 -0.23
N SER A 103 -10.32 7.65 -0.37
CA SER A 103 -11.02 6.81 0.63
C SER A 103 -10.30 6.87 1.98
N ARG A 104 -10.99 6.47 3.05
CA ARG A 104 -10.45 6.51 4.42
C ARG A 104 -10.44 5.11 5.00
N VAL A 105 -9.34 4.76 5.68
CA VAL A 105 -9.18 3.47 6.35
C VAL A 105 -8.88 3.70 7.83
N THR A 106 -9.35 2.78 8.67
CA THR A 106 -9.08 2.81 10.11
C THR A 106 -7.88 1.93 10.42
N VAL A 107 -6.89 2.46 11.14
CA VAL A 107 -5.72 1.72 11.61
C VAL A 107 -5.75 1.64 13.13
N LYS A 108 -5.48 0.45 13.66
CA LYS A 108 -5.30 0.23 15.10
C LYS A 108 -3.84 0.37 15.49
N CYS A 109 -3.52 1.43 16.23
CA CYS A 109 -2.21 1.69 16.79
C CYS A 109 -1.81 0.68 17.88
N ARG A 110 -0.53 0.68 18.27
CA ARG A 110 0.02 -0.28 19.25
C ARG A 110 -0.60 -0.17 20.64
N ASP A 111 -0.99 1.04 21.02
CA ASP A 111 -1.71 1.35 22.26
C ASP A 111 -3.22 1.04 22.19
N GLY A 112 -3.72 0.64 21.02
CA GLY A 112 -5.11 0.31 20.78
C GLY A 112 -5.96 1.47 20.27
N GLU A 113 -5.41 2.68 20.15
CA GLU A 113 -6.12 3.81 19.54
C GLU A 113 -6.46 3.50 18.07
N LEU A 114 -7.62 3.96 17.62
CA LEU A 114 -8.05 3.86 16.24
C LEU A 114 -7.83 5.20 15.54
N VAL A 115 -7.03 5.21 14.49
CA VAL A 115 -6.71 6.39 13.69
C VAL A 115 -7.26 6.20 12.29
N GLU A 116 -8.02 7.18 11.81
CA GLU A 116 -8.56 7.17 10.45
C GLU A 116 -7.71 8.01 9.51
N VAL A 117 -7.20 7.39 8.45
CA VAL A 117 -6.26 8.01 7.51
C VAL A 117 -6.70 7.88 6.06
N PRO A 118 -6.45 8.91 5.22
CA PRO A 118 -6.75 8.85 3.80
C PRO A 118 -5.78 7.93 3.06
N VAL A 119 -6.32 7.20 2.10
CA VAL A 119 -5.59 6.48 1.07
C VAL A 119 -5.09 7.48 0.02
N VAL A 120 -3.81 7.36 -0.33
CA VAL A 120 -3.12 8.20 -1.31
C VAL A 120 -2.30 7.34 -2.28
N ALA A 121 -1.88 7.94 -3.40
CA ALA A 121 -0.96 7.32 -4.33
C ALA A 121 0.35 6.87 -3.68
N HIS A 122 1.01 5.86 -4.25
CA HIS A 122 2.31 5.36 -3.80
C HIS A 122 3.42 6.42 -3.85
N ALA A 123 3.32 7.36 -4.81
CA ALA A 123 4.27 8.44 -4.98
C ALA A 123 3.86 9.63 -4.10
N PHE A 124 4.30 9.62 -2.84
CA PHE A 124 3.96 10.67 -1.87
C PHE A 124 4.55 12.05 -2.22
N PHE A 125 5.62 12.08 -3.03
CA PHE A 125 6.34 13.29 -3.38
C PHE A 125 6.71 13.26 -4.86
N ASP A 126 6.39 14.36 -5.57
CA ASP A 126 6.58 14.48 -7.03
C ASP A 126 5.97 13.31 -7.82
N PRO A 127 4.64 13.08 -7.74
CA PRO A 127 3.97 11.97 -8.41
C PRO A 127 4.05 12.05 -9.94
N THR A 128 4.29 13.25 -10.48
CA THR A 128 4.47 13.49 -11.93
C THR A 128 5.89 13.19 -12.40
N ASN A 129 6.81 12.87 -11.49
CA ASN A 129 8.22 12.60 -11.77
C ASN A 129 8.97 13.76 -12.45
N ALA A 130 8.52 15.00 -12.27
CA ALA A 130 8.98 16.15 -13.06
C ALA A 130 10.45 16.47 -12.82
N ARG A 131 11.02 16.05 -11.68
CA ARG A 131 12.44 16.29 -11.35
C ARG A 131 13.41 15.26 -11.91
N GLN A 132 12.92 14.10 -12.39
CA GLN A 132 13.76 13.10 -13.05
C GLN A 132 13.87 13.31 -14.57
N GLU A 133 13.03 14.17 -15.14
CA GLU A 133 13.00 14.45 -16.60
C GLU A 133 14.05 15.49 -17.04
N ILE A 134 15.02 15.83 -16.18
CA ILE A 134 16.08 16.83 -16.43
C ILE A 134 17.28 16.22 -17.15
#